data_AF-A0A256IE96-F1
#
_entry.id   AF-A0A256IE96-F1
#
_cell.length_a   1.000
_cell.length_b   1.000
_cell.length_c   1.000
_cell.angle_alpha   90.00
_cell.angle_beta   90.00
_cell.angle_gamma   90.00
#
_symmetry.space_group_name_H-M   'P 1'
#
loop_
_entity.id
_entity.type
_entity.pdbx_description
1 polymer ?
#
loop_
_entity_poly.entity_id
_entity_poly.type
_entity_poly.pdbx_seq_one_letter_code
_entity_poly.pdbx_strand_id
1 'polypeptide(L)'
;MTDADALADLRTGADYQFGAGAGRALFPPDDPLTVRRSSGGRPRQVIVGDVDDTPGSSEGDRLVSYGTDGRFTLGVAGGRRLREAFDQPRHRMVVGEESEPFVREGRNAFAKFVVAADDGIRPGDEVLVVDEADALFAVGRAELSGAEAEAFASGVAVKVRNGVGGGDAE
;
A
#
# COMPACT_ATOMS: atom_id res chain seq x y z
N MET A 1 -12.01 -2.08 23.73
CA MET A 1 -11.50 -2.92 22.64
C MET A 1 -10.01 -3.06 22.86
N THR A 2 -9.50 -4.28 22.93
CA THR A 2 -8.05 -4.52 23.06
C THR A 2 -7.37 -4.35 21.71
N ASP A 3 -6.04 -4.26 21.69
CA ASP A 3 -5.27 -4.22 20.45
C ASP A 3 -5.41 -5.52 19.64
N ALA A 4 -5.57 -6.65 20.33
CA ALA A 4 -5.87 -7.94 19.71
C ALA A 4 -7.21 -7.93 18.97
N ASP A 5 -8.27 -7.41 19.60
CA ASP A 5 -9.60 -7.30 18.97
C ASP A 5 -9.55 -6.37 17.76
N ALA A 6 -8.90 -5.21 17.90
CA ALA A 6 -8.76 -4.24 16.81
C ALA A 6 -8.00 -4.86 15.61
N LEU A 7 -6.90 -5.58 15.86
CA LEU A 7 -6.16 -6.24 14.78
C LEU A 7 -6.99 -7.36 14.13
N ALA A 8 -7.84 -8.08 14.86
CA ALA A 8 -8.74 -9.08 14.27
C ALA A 8 -9.74 -8.43 13.28
N ASP A 9 -10.34 -7.30 13.66
CA ASP A 9 -11.24 -6.55 12.78
C ASP A 9 -10.49 -5.99 11.56
N LEU A 10 -9.30 -5.43 11.76
CA LEU A 10 -8.48 -4.89 10.68
C LEU A 10 -8.03 -5.98 9.69
N ARG A 11 -7.73 -7.20 10.16
CA ARG A 11 -7.44 -8.35 9.28
C ARG A 11 -8.62 -8.66 8.37
N THR A 12 -9.83 -8.68 8.92
CA THR A 12 -11.06 -8.91 8.15
C THR A 12 -11.25 -7.83 7.09
N GLY A 13 -11.04 -6.56 7.45
CA GLY A 13 -11.09 -5.45 6.49
C GLY A 13 -10.03 -5.55 5.40
N ALA A 14 -8.81 -5.97 5.74
CA ALA A 14 -7.73 -6.16 4.78
C ALA A 14 -8.03 -7.31 3.82
N ASP A 15 -8.56 -8.44 4.31
CA ASP A 15 -9.01 -9.56 3.47
C ASP A 15 -10.14 -9.13 2.52
N TYR A 16 -11.02 -8.22 2.95
CA TYR A 16 -12.04 -7.66 2.08
C TYR A 16 -11.46 -6.76 0.99
N GLN A 17 -10.54 -5.86 1.34
CA GLN A 17 -10.02 -4.86 0.41
C GLN A 17 -8.99 -5.43 -0.58
N PHE A 18 -8.09 -6.30 -0.11
CA PHE A 18 -6.97 -6.83 -0.90
C PHE A 18 -7.19 -8.31 -1.29
N GLY A 19 -8.24 -8.94 -0.76
CA GLY A 19 -8.53 -10.36 -0.98
C GLY A 19 -7.97 -11.25 0.13
N ALA A 20 -8.52 -12.46 0.19
CA ALA A 20 -8.25 -13.41 1.26
C ALA A 20 -6.75 -13.68 1.46
N GLY A 21 -6.31 -13.61 2.72
CA GLY A 21 -4.92 -13.79 3.12
C GLY A 21 -4.18 -12.48 3.40
N ALA A 22 -4.66 -11.36 2.85
CA ALA A 22 -4.05 -10.05 3.04
C ALA A 22 -4.04 -9.59 4.49
N GLY A 23 -5.07 -9.93 5.28
CA GLY A 23 -5.12 -9.59 6.69
C GLY A 23 -3.98 -10.22 7.48
N ARG A 24 -3.73 -11.52 7.26
CA ARG A 24 -2.60 -12.21 7.90
C ARG A 24 -1.25 -11.74 7.37
N ALA A 25 -1.17 -11.42 6.08
CA ALA A 25 0.05 -10.88 5.49
C ALA A 25 0.39 -9.51 6.07
N LEU A 26 -0.57 -8.59 6.14
CA LEU A 26 -0.35 -7.25 6.67
C LEU A 26 -0.18 -7.26 8.19
N PHE A 27 -0.99 -8.03 8.92
CA PHE A 27 -1.01 -8.04 10.38
C PHE A 27 -0.80 -9.46 10.96
N PRO A 28 0.39 -10.07 10.83
CA PRO A 28 0.67 -11.38 11.41
C PRO A 28 0.36 -11.39 12.92
N PRO A 29 -0.20 -12.48 13.46
CA PRO A 29 -0.55 -12.56 14.88
C PRO A 29 0.67 -12.55 15.81
N ASP A 30 1.83 -13.00 15.32
CA ASP A 30 3.04 -13.18 16.11
C ASP A 30 4.03 -12.00 15.97
N ASP A 31 3.72 -11.03 15.10
CA ASP A 31 4.55 -9.84 14.91
C ASP A 31 4.20 -8.75 15.93
N PRO A 32 5.20 -8.06 16.51
CA PRO A 32 4.93 -6.85 17.27
C PRO A 32 4.43 -5.76 16.32
N LEU A 33 3.25 -5.20 16.61
CA LEU A 33 2.61 -4.14 15.83
C LEU A 33 2.04 -3.07 16.76
N THR A 34 2.35 -1.81 16.49
CA THR A 34 1.72 -0.67 17.16
C THR A 34 0.49 -0.22 16.36
N VAL A 35 -0.66 -0.11 17.05
CA VAL A 35 -1.88 0.48 16.49
C VAL A 35 -2.06 1.90 17.03
N ARG A 36 -1.71 2.90 16.22
CA ARG A 36 -2.00 4.30 16.54
C ARG A 36 -3.48 4.57 16.41
N ARG A 37 -4.06 5.26 17.39
CA ARG A 37 -5.50 5.53 17.48
C ARG A 37 -5.81 7.02 17.46
N SER A 38 -7.04 7.33 17.06
CA SER A 38 -7.60 8.65 17.30
C SER A 38 -7.85 8.89 18.80
N SER A 39 -8.10 10.14 19.17
CA SER A 39 -8.57 10.49 20.53
C SER A 39 -9.85 9.76 20.93
N GLY A 40 -10.69 9.38 19.97
CA GLY A 40 -11.89 8.58 20.18
C GLY A 40 -11.65 7.06 20.18
N GLY A 41 -10.40 6.60 20.13
CA GLY A 41 -10.03 5.17 20.18
C GLY A 41 -10.11 4.43 18.84
N ARG A 42 -10.44 5.10 17.73
CA ARG A 42 -10.51 4.47 16.40
C ARG A 42 -9.10 4.17 15.88
N PRO A 43 -8.80 2.96 15.39
CA PRO A 43 -7.54 2.68 14.70
C PRO A 43 -7.31 3.64 13.53
N ARG A 44 -6.08 4.15 13.40
CA ARG A 44 -5.68 5.09 12.34
C ARG A 44 -4.47 4.61 11.57
N GLN A 45 -3.48 4.02 12.22
CA GLN A 45 -2.30 3.48 11.56
C GLN A 45 -1.91 2.16 12.23
N VAL A 46 -1.32 1.27 11.44
CA VAL A 46 -0.65 0.09 11.94
C VAL A 46 0.80 0.16 11.49
N ILE A 47 1.72 0.00 12.44
CA ILE A 47 3.15 0.22 12.27
C ILE A 47 3.88 -1.03 12.75
N VAL A 48 4.98 -1.39 12.08
CA VAL A 48 5.82 -2.51 12.49
C VAL A 48 6.57 -2.18 13.78
N GLY A 49 6.59 -3.13 14.71
CA GLY A 49 7.31 -3.03 15.97
C GLY A 49 6.53 -2.30 17.07
N ASP A 50 7.22 -2.11 18.19
CA ASP A 50 6.74 -1.28 19.31
C ASP A 50 7.29 0.14 19.13
N VAL A 51 6.47 0.99 18.50
CA VAL A 51 6.81 2.38 18.18
C VAL A 51 6.16 3.31 19.19
N ASP A 52 6.95 4.27 19.68
CA ASP A 52 6.52 5.30 20.60
C ASP A 52 5.66 6.38 19.90
N ASP A 53 4.62 6.82 20.59
CA ASP A 53 3.66 7.84 20.15
C ASP A 53 3.94 9.23 20.75
N THR A 54 5.07 9.39 21.44
CA THR A 54 5.52 10.69 21.95
C THR A 54 5.83 11.65 20.78
N PRO A 55 5.42 12.93 20.86
CA PRO A 55 5.75 13.91 19.82
C PRO A 55 7.27 13.97 19.55
N GLY A 56 7.65 13.76 18.28
CA GLY A 56 9.05 13.72 17.85
C GLY A 56 9.68 12.33 17.81
N SER A 57 8.97 11.29 18.25
CA SER A 57 9.38 9.89 18.05
C SER A 57 9.25 9.49 16.57
N SER A 58 9.99 8.44 16.19
CA SER A 58 9.99 7.93 14.80
C SER A 58 8.56 7.61 14.34
N GLU A 59 8.26 7.90 13.06
CA GLU A 59 7.02 7.44 12.40
C GLU A 59 6.94 5.91 12.33
N GLY A 60 8.10 5.23 12.41
CA GLY A 60 8.22 3.79 12.25
C GLY A 60 7.88 3.30 10.84
N ASP A 61 8.01 2.00 10.61
CA ASP A 61 7.69 1.40 9.31
C ASP A 61 6.17 1.19 9.21
N ARG A 62 5.47 2.20 8.69
CA ARG A 62 4.01 2.17 8.54
C ARG A 62 3.57 1.12 7.53
N LEU A 63 2.71 0.20 7.98
CA LEU A 63 2.08 -0.79 7.11
C LEU A 63 0.91 -0.16 6.36
N VAL A 64 -0.02 0.44 7.12
CA VAL A 64 -1.23 1.06 6.58
C VAL A 64 -1.65 2.26 7.40
N SER A 65 -2.42 3.15 6.75
CA SER A 65 -3.36 4.03 7.44
C SER A 65 -4.78 3.55 7.20
N TYR A 66 -5.65 3.66 8.19
CA TYR A 66 -7.05 3.26 8.15
C TYR A 66 -7.98 4.49 8.15
N GLY A 67 -8.54 4.76 6.98
CA GLY A 67 -9.39 5.91 6.70
C GLY A 67 -10.72 5.88 7.46
N THR A 68 -11.37 7.03 7.57
CA THR A 68 -12.74 7.13 8.14
C THR A 68 -13.80 6.48 7.25
N ASP A 69 -13.46 6.23 5.99
CA ASP A 69 -14.24 5.51 5.00
C ASP A 69 -14.14 3.98 5.14
N GLY A 70 -13.36 3.49 6.11
CA GLY A 70 -13.15 2.07 6.34
C GLY A 70 -12.21 1.42 5.32
N ARG A 71 -11.40 2.21 4.62
CA ARG A 71 -10.38 1.71 3.68
C ARG A 71 -8.97 1.89 4.20
N PHE A 72 -8.10 0.99 3.76
CA PHE A 72 -6.67 1.04 3.99
C PHE A 72 -5.97 1.82 2.89
N THR A 73 -4.98 2.62 3.26
CA THR A 73 -3.96 3.12 2.35
C THR A 73 -2.61 2.55 2.73
N LEU A 74 -1.80 2.16 1.76
CA LEU A 74 -0.54 1.45 2.01
C LEU A 74 0.61 2.42 2.35
N GLY A 75 1.41 2.05 3.33
CA GLY A 75 2.82 2.45 3.41
C GLY A 75 3.70 1.45 2.65
N VAL A 76 4.98 1.78 2.47
CA VAL A 76 5.92 0.92 1.72
C VAL A 76 6.07 -0.44 2.39
N ALA A 77 6.14 -0.50 3.72
CA ALA A 77 6.24 -1.76 4.45
C ALA A 77 5.01 -2.67 4.21
N GLY A 78 3.80 -2.08 4.17
CA GLY A 78 2.58 -2.82 3.84
C GLY A 78 2.58 -3.32 2.39
N GLY A 79 3.05 -2.48 1.46
CA GLY A 79 3.25 -2.87 0.06
C GLY A 79 4.18 -4.07 -0.11
N ARG A 80 5.30 -4.10 0.63
CA ARG A 80 6.22 -5.25 0.62
C ARG A 80 5.55 -6.53 1.11
N ARG A 81 4.79 -6.47 2.21
CA ARG A 81 4.06 -7.63 2.73
C ARG A 81 3.00 -8.17 1.76
N LEU A 82 2.25 -7.28 1.10
CA LEU A 82 1.28 -7.69 0.08
C LEU A 82 1.96 -8.27 -1.17
N ARG A 83 3.08 -7.69 -1.59
CA ARG A 83 3.88 -8.19 -2.72
C ARG A 83 4.33 -9.63 -2.46
N GLU A 84 4.84 -9.91 -1.27
CA GLU A 84 5.32 -11.23 -0.88
C GLU A 84 4.19 -12.25 -0.69
N ALA A 85 3.00 -11.79 -0.28
CA ALA A 85 1.86 -12.67 0.00
C ALA A 85 1.06 -13.08 -1.24
N PHE A 86 1.13 -12.30 -2.32
CA PHE A 86 0.37 -12.55 -3.54
C PHE A 86 1.28 -12.65 -4.75
N ASP A 87 1.13 -13.73 -5.52
CA ASP A 87 1.83 -13.88 -6.79
C ASP A 87 1.42 -12.81 -7.80
N GLN A 88 2.33 -12.48 -8.71
CA GLN A 88 1.99 -11.65 -9.87
C GLN A 88 0.85 -12.31 -10.68
N PRO A 89 -0.08 -11.52 -11.24
CA PRO A 89 -0.05 -10.06 -11.30
C PRO A 89 -0.70 -9.34 -10.12
N ARG A 90 -1.24 -10.03 -9.10
CA ARG A 90 -2.19 -9.43 -8.14
C ARG A 90 -1.68 -8.11 -7.53
N HIS A 91 -2.48 -7.04 -7.64
CA HIS A 91 -2.19 -5.68 -7.18
C HIS A 91 -1.04 -4.94 -7.89
N ARG A 92 -0.40 -5.51 -8.93
CA ARG A 92 0.73 -4.87 -9.61
C ARG A 92 0.27 -3.91 -10.70
N MET A 93 0.93 -2.76 -10.73
CA MET A 93 1.03 -1.86 -11.88
C MET A 93 2.48 -1.87 -12.34
N VAL A 94 2.76 -2.59 -13.42
CA VAL A 94 4.12 -2.77 -13.95
C VAL A 94 4.45 -1.59 -14.87
N VAL A 95 5.55 -0.89 -14.58
CA VAL A 95 6.03 0.24 -15.37
C VAL A 95 7.43 -0.04 -15.92
N GLY A 96 7.76 0.60 -17.05
CA GLY A 96 9.11 0.56 -17.60
C GLY A 96 10.17 1.17 -16.66
N GLU A 97 11.41 0.67 -16.76
CA GLU A 97 12.56 1.09 -15.93
C GLU A 97 12.80 2.62 -15.96
N GLU A 98 12.44 3.31 -17.05
CA GLU A 98 12.55 4.77 -17.13
C GLU A 98 11.72 5.53 -16.09
N SER A 99 10.72 4.86 -15.50
CA SER A 99 9.88 5.43 -14.43
C SER A 99 10.52 5.30 -13.05
N GLU A 100 11.47 4.38 -12.87
CA GLU A 100 12.07 4.00 -11.58
C GLU A 100 12.52 5.19 -10.72
N PRO A 101 13.42 6.09 -11.18
CA PRO A 101 13.94 7.15 -10.33
C PRO A 101 12.83 8.09 -9.83
N PHE A 102 11.86 8.37 -10.69
CA PHE A 102 10.77 9.30 -10.37
C PHE A 102 9.74 8.68 -9.43
N VAL A 103 9.35 7.43 -9.67
CA VAL A 103 8.33 6.74 -8.87
C VAL A 103 8.87 6.45 -7.47
N ARG A 104 10.14 6.07 -7.35
CA ARG A 104 10.79 5.86 -6.04
C ARG A 104 10.91 7.14 -5.22
N GLU A 105 11.00 8.30 -5.86
CA GLU A 105 10.94 9.62 -5.22
C GLU A 105 9.51 10.05 -4.86
N GLY A 106 8.50 9.22 -5.13
CA GLY A 106 7.10 9.50 -4.80
C GLY A 106 6.31 10.22 -5.89
N ARG A 107 6.88 10.39 -7.10
CA ARG A 107 6.15 10.99 -8.23
C ARG A 107 5.16 9.97 -8.82
N ASN A 108 4.04 10.47 -9.35
CA ASN A 108 2.99 9.62 -9.93
C ASN A 108 3.48 8.79 -11.12
N ALA A 109 2.94 7.58 -11.27
CA ALA A 109 3.15 6.75 -12.45
C ALA A 109 2.12 7.10 -13.54
N PHE A 110 2.58 7.27 -14.78
CA PHE A 110 1.76 7.66 -15.93
C PHE A 110 1.45 6.45 -16.80
N ALA A 111 0.22 6.42 -17.36
CA ALA A 111 -0.28 5.29 -18.17
C ALA A 111 0.63 4.95 -19.36
N LYS A 112 1.22 5.98 -20.01
CA LYS A 112 2.14 5.79 -21.14
C LYS A 112 3.41 4.97 -20.83
N PHE A 113 3.71 4.74 -19.56
CA PHE A 113 4.86 3.95 -19.10
C PHE A 113 4.43 2.60 -18.49
N VAL A 114 3.13 2.31 -18.43
CA VAL A 114 2.62 1.03 -17.96
C VAL A 114 2.83 0.00 -19.05
N VAL A 115 3.45 -1.12 -18.70
CA VAL A 115 3.76 -2.23 -19.62
C VAL A 115 2.87 -3.45 -19.37
N ALA A 116 2.36 -3.60 -18.15
CA ALA A 116 1.38 -4.61 -17.76
C ALA A 116 0.69 -4.19 -16.44
N ALA A 117 -0.52 -4.67 -16.19
CA ALA A 117 -1.25 -4.45 -14.94
C ALA A 117 -2.12 -5.65 -14.57
N ASP A 118 -2.46 -5.77 -13.29
CA ASP A 118 -3.48 -6.72 -12.85
C ASP A 118 -4.87 -6.36 -13.40
N ASP A 119 -5.47 -7.26 -14.18
CA ASP A 119 -6.84 -7.16 -14.70
C ASP A 119 -7.89 -6.99 -13.59
N GLY A 120 -7.57 -7.37 -12.36
CA GLY A 120 -8.39 -7.18 -11.17
C GLY A 120 -8.45 -5.73 -10.67
N ILE A 121 -7.48 -4.87 -11.01
CA ILE A 121 -7.41 -3.50 -10.51
C ILE A 121 -8.60 -2.67 -10.99
N ARG A 122 -9.21 -1.95 -10.06
CA ARG A 122 -10.24 -0.94 -10.32
C ARG A 122 -9.75 0.44 -9.87
N PRO A 123 -10.25 1.53 -10.50
CA PRO A 123 -9.98 2.87 -10.01
C PRO A 123 -10.35 3.01 -8.53
N GLY A 124 -9.42 3.54 -7.73
CA GLY A 124 -9.56 3.68 -6.29
C GLY A 124 -8.91 2.58 -5.46
N ASP A 125 -8.48 1.47 -6.06
CA ASP A 125 -7.75 0.41 -5.35
C ASP A 125 -6.33 0.86 -5.01
N GLU A 126 -5.79 0.34 -3.89
CA GLU A 126 -4.37 0.51 -3.63
C GLU A 126 -3.58 -0.55 -4.40
N VAL A 127 -2.47 -0.11 -4.97
CA VAL A 127 -1.66 -0.89 -5.90
C VAL A 127 -0.18 -0.77 -5.59
N LEU A 128 0.57 -1.76 -6.08
CA LEU A 128 2.02 -1.86 -6.00
C LEU A 128 2.59 -1.44 -7.35
N VAL A 129 3.36 -0.36 -7.39
CA VAL A 129 4.07 0.04 -8.62
C VAL A 129 5.40 -0.70 -8.65
N VAL A 130 5.60 -1.54 -9.66
CA VAL A 130 6.75 -2.43 -9.79
C VAL A 130 7.36 -2.35 -11.19
N ASP A 131 8.54 -2.93 -11.38
CA ASP A 131 9.07 -3.28 -12.71
C ASP A 131 8.73 -4.73 -13.10
N GLU A 132 9.21 -5.13 -14.27
CA GLU A 132 9.04 -6.49 -14.81
C GLU A 132 9.67 -7.58 -13.93
N ALA A 133 10.62 -7.24 -13.06
CA ALA A 133 11.26 -8.14 -12.11
C ALA A 133 10.54 -8.18 -10.73
N ASP A 134 9.33 -7.59 -10.64
CA ASP A 134 8.56 -7.39 -9.40
C ASP A 134 9.26 -6.51 -8.37
N ALA A 135 10.26 -5.71 -8.73
CA ALA A 135 10.91 -4.82 -7.77
C ALA A 135 9.97 -3.66 -7.42
N LEU A 136 9.64 -3.52 -6.14
CA LEU A 136 8.74 -2.46 -5.66
C LEU A 136 9.40 -1.10 -5.80
N PHE A 137 8.73 -0.18 -6.51
CA PHE A 137 9.14 1.23 -6.61
C PHE A 137 8.33 2.10 -5.68
N ALA A 138 7.02 1.85 -5.57
CA ALA A 138 6.11 2.64 -4.74
C ALA A 138 4.81 1.90 -4.43
N VAL A 139 4.04 2.46 -3.51
CA VAL A 139 2.62 2.16 -3.32
C VAL A 139 1.78 3.40 -3.61
N GLY A 140 0.57 3.18 -4.11
CA GLY A 140 -0.33 4.27 -4.45
C GLY A 140 -1.74 3.82 -4.70
N ARG A 141 -2.56 4.76 -5.18
CA ARG A 141 -3.94 4.49 -5.59
C ARG A 141 -4.03 4.46 -7.11
N ALA A 142 -4.67 3.43 -7.65
CA ALA A 142 -5.00 3.35 -9.05
C ALA A 142 -6.00 4.45 -9.43
N GLU A 143 -5.68 5.23 -10.47
CA GLU A 143 -6.60 6.20 -11.08
C GLU A 143 -7.28 5.61 -12.34
N LEU A 144 -6.73 4.50 -12.86
CA LEU A 144 -7.24 3.73 -13.98
C LEU A 144 -7.40 2.25 -13.57
N SER A 145 -8.30 1.52 -14.22
CA SER A 145 -8.29 0.05 -14.15
C SER A 145 -7.02 -0.52 -14.82
N GLY A 146 -6.71 -1.80 -14.58
CA GLY A 146 -5.57 -2.45 -15.23
C GLY A 146 -5.61 -2.34 -16.75
N ALA A 147 -6.75 -2.72 -17.35
CA ALA A 147 -6.95 -2.64 -18.81
C ALA A 147 -6.87 -1.20 -19.37
N GLU A 148 -7.38 -0.20 -18.64
CA GLU A 148 -7.24 1.21 -19.07
C GLU A 148 -5.79 1.69 -18.97
N ALA A 149 -5.07 1.29 -17.92
CA ALA A 149 -3.68 1.66 -17.73
C ALA A 149 -2.77 1.13 -18.85
N GLU A 150 -3.01 -0.10 -19.32
CA GLU A 150 -2.31 -0.68 -20.48
C GLU A 150 -2.71 -0.04 -21.81
N ALA A 151 -3.97 0.38 -21.97
CA ALA A 151 -4.48 0.92 -23.23
C ALA A 151 -4.17 2.42 -23.45
N PHE A 152 -3.96 3.18 -22.38
CA PHE A 152 -3.90 4.64 -22.45
C PHE A 152 -2.46 5.17 -22.67
N ALA A 153 -2.30 6.04 -23.66
CA ALA A 153 -1.03 6.70 -23.96
C ALA A 153 -0.78 8.00 -23.16
N SER A 154 -1.66 8.35 -22.21
CA SER A 154 -1.54 9.56 -21.40
C SER A 154 -2.40 9.47 -20.13
N GLY A 155 -2.14 10.37 -19.17
CA GLY A 155 -2.84 10.39 -17.89
C GLY A 155 -2.08 9.69 -16.76
N VAL A 156 -2.49 9.95 -15.52
CA VAL A 156 -1.95 9.29 -14.33
C VAL A 156 -2.61 7.92 -14.22
N ALA A 157 -1.81 6.85 -14.17
CA ALA A 157 -2.30 5.51 -13.90
C ALA A 157 -2.35 5.23 -12.39
N VAL A 158 -1.33 5.71 -11.66
CA VAL A 158 -1.26 5.57 -10.20
C VAL A 158 -0.89 6.90 -9.58
N LYS A 159 -1.74 7.37 -8.67
CA LYS A 159 -1.39 8.45 -7.76
C LYS A 159 -0.56 7.87 -6.63
N VAL A 160 0.75 8.09 -6.68
CA VAL A 160 1.70 7.55 -5.72
C VAL A 160 1.48 8.20 -4.36
N ARG A 161 1.54 7.39 -3.30
CA ARG A 161 1.47 7.86 -1.91
C ARG A 161 2.85 7.86 -1.27
N ASN A 162 3.58 6.75 -1.42
CA ASN A 162 4.90 6.57 -0.82
C ASN A 162 5.79 5.82 -1.81
N GLY A 163 6.94 6.40 -2.15
CA GLY A 163 7.99 5.75 -2.94
C GLY A 163 8.99 5.04 -2.02
N VAL A 164 9.67 4.01 -2.51
CA VAL A 164 10.68 3.27 -1.71
C VAL A 164 11.94 4.12 -1.42
N GLY A 165 12.23 5.13 -2.26
CA GLY A 165 13.37 6.03 -2.09
C GLY A 165 13.07 7.31 -1.30
N GLY A 166 11.79 7.68 -1.17
CA GLY A 166 11.36 8.74 -0.27
C GLY A 166 11.12 8.15 1.12
N GLY A 167 11.88 8.59 2.13
CA GLY A 167 11.43 8.40 3.51
C GLY A 167 10.03 9.01 3.66
N ASP A 168 9.18 8.40 4.49
CA ASP A 168 7.85 8.92 4.84
C ASP A 168 8.00 10.35 5.39
N ALA A 169 7.99 11.32 4.49
CA ALA A 169 8.12 12.74 4.77
C ALA A 169 6.84 13.38 4.26
N GLU A 170 5.90 13.57 5.18
CA GLU A 170 4.91 14.64 5.09
C GLU A 170 5.16 15.63 6.23
#